data_AF-M2S8S0-F1
#
_entry.id   AF-M2S8S0-F1
#
_cell.length_a   1.000
_cell.length_b   1.000
_cell.length_c   1.000
_cell.angle_alpha   90.00
_cell.angle_beta   90.00
_cell.angle_gamma   90.00
#
_symmetry.space_group_name_H-M   'P 1'
#
loop_
_entity.id
_entity.type
_entity.pdbx_description
1 polymer ?
#
loop_
_entity_poly.entity_id
_entity_poly.type
_entity_poly.pdbx_seq_one_letter_code
_entity_poly.pdbx_strand_id
1 'polypeptide(L)'
;MNKQQQLQMKIKQAFSTALGPVTSNIPMLLMAWLTGSSVSYINLMFTATLINNFVNSLSNVNEVFKKYTSIDKSTILILKVVYLIACCGILGIAVYKFSKMGILPNRDSDFLPSLSQRMVCFFLFILSCYSFSYT
;
A
#
# COMPACT_ATOMS: atom_id res chain seq x y z
N MET A 1 26.63 24.43 26.97
CA MET A 1 26.07 23.23 26.33
C MET A 1 27.16 22.56 25.49
N ASN A 2 27.59 21.35 25.85
CA ASN A 2 28.75 20.70 25.22
C ASN A 2 28.44 20.29 23.77
N LYS A 3 29.33 20.57 22.81
CA LYS A 3 29.13 20.23 21.37
C LYS A 3 28.77 18.75 21.16
N GLN A 4 29.33 17.86 21.99
CA GLN A 4 29.04 16.42 22.00
C GLN A 4 27.59 16.10 22.35
N GLN A 5 26.98 16.83 23.29
CA GLN A 5 25.58 16.62 23.69
C GLN A 5 24.62 17.04 22.56
N GLN A 6 24.96 18.09 21.81
CA GLN A 6 24.16 18.54 20.66
C GLN A 6 24.13 17.51 19.52
N LEU A 7 25.26 16.85 19.26
CA LEU A 7 25.35 15.77 18.29
C LEU A 7 24.44 14.59 18.69
N GLN A 8 24.52 14.17 19.96
CA GLN A 8 23.72 13.06 20.49
C GLN A 8 22.21 13.34 20.42
N MET A 9 21.78 14.57 20.72
CA MET A 9 20.38 14.97 20.59
C MET A 9 19.88 14.92 19.14
N LYS A 10 20.71 15.36 18.18
CA LYS A 10 20.36 15.31 16.74
C LYS A 10 20.23 13.88 16.23
N ILE A 11 21.09 12.96 16.66
CA ILE A 11 21.02 11.54 16.28
C ILE A 11 19.72 10.91 16.81
N LYS A 12 19.38 11.15 18.08
CA LYS A 12 18.12 10.68 18.66
C LYS A 12 16.90 11.23 17.92
N GLN A 13 16.94 12.51 17.57
CA GLN A 13 15.87 13.15 16.80
C GLN A 13 15.74 12.54 15.40
N ALA A 14 16.85 12.35 14.69
CA ALA A 14 16.87 11.75 13.36
C ALA A 14 16.32 10.31 13.40
N PHE A 15 16.61 9.54 14.45
CA PHE A 15 16.07 8.20 14.64
C PHE A 15 14.54 8.21 14.86
N SER A 16 14.03 9.14 15.68
CA SER A 16 12.59 9.34 15.84
C SER A 16 11.92 9.71 14.51
N THR A 17 12.57 10.53 13.70
CA THR A 17 12.08 10.89 12.36
C THR A 17 12.11 9.70 11.39
N ALA A 18 13.13 8.83 11.46
CA ALA A 18 13.18 7.61 10.66
C ALA A 18 12.02 6.63 10.99
N LEU A 19 11.55 6.63 12.25
CA LEU A 19 10.38 5.86 12.69
C LEU A 19 9.04 6.56 12.44
N GLY A 20 9.05 7.82 11.98
CA GLY A 20 7.87 8.61 11.65
C GLY A 20 6.78 7.87 10.85
N PRO A 21 7.08 7.17 9.74
CA PRO A 21 6.05 6.52 8.92
C PRO A 21 5.35 5.40 9.69
N VAL A 22 6.03 4.71 10.59
CA VAL A 22 5.40 3.69 11.44
C VAL A 22 4.46 4.37 12.42
N THR A 23 4.96 5.32 13.21
CA THR A 23 4.21 5.97 14.28
C THR A 23 2.93 6.66 13.78
N SER A 24 3.00 7.33 12.62
CA SER A 24 1.84 8.01 12.05
C SER A 24 0.76 7.05 11.52
N ASN A 25 1.15 5.87 11.04
CA ASN A 25 0.21 4.92 10.46
C ASN A 25 -0.28 3.85 11.45
N ILE A 26 0.37 3.66 12.61
CA ILE A 26 -0.07 2.72 13.67
C ILE A 26 -1.58 2.79 13.98
N PRO A 27 -2.19 3.94 14.30
CA PRO A 27 -3.62 3.97 14.66
C PRO A 27 -4.51 3.53 13.49
N MET A 28 -4.11 3.85 12.28
CA MET A 28 -4.82 3.47 11.07
C MET A 28 -4.70 1.97 10.77
N LEU A 29 -3.51 1.39 10.96
CA LEU A 29 -3.30 -0.06 10.87
C LEU A 29 -4.07 -0.81 11.95
N LEU A 30 -4.09 -0.30 13.18
CA LEU A 30 -4.84 -0.89 14.28
C LEU A 30 -6.34 -0.89 13.97
N MET A 31 -6.87 0.23 13.48
CA MET A 31 -8.27 0.33 13.07
C MET A 31 -8.59 -0.62 11.92
N ALA A 32 -7.69 -0.74 10.94
CA ALA A 32 -7.81 -1.70 9.85
C ALA A 32 -7.74 -3.16 10.34
N TRP A 33 -7.03 -3.46 11.44
CA TRP A 33 -6.99 -4.79 12.03
C TRP A 33 -8.30 -5.13 12.75
N LEU A 34 -8.81 -4.19 13.55
CA LEU A 34 -10.01 -4.38 14.37
C LEU A 34 -11.29 -4.39 13.53
N THR A 35 -11.32 -3.63 12.44
CA THR A 35 -12.49 -3.60 11.54
C THR A 35 -12.44 -4.83 10.64
N GLY A 36 -13.44 -5.71 10.77
CA GLY A 36 -13.48 -7.04 10.17
C GLY A 36 -13.24 -7.09 8.65
N SER A 37 -13.10 -8.30 8.09
CA SER A 37 -12.71 -8.52 6.68
C SER A 37 -13.84 -8.31 5.65
N SER A 38 -14.94 -7.65 6.04
CA SER A 38 -16.03 -7.33 5.11
C SER A 38 -15.65 -6.18 4.17
N VAL A 39 -16.10 -6.29 2.92
CA VAL A 39 -15.94 -5.26 1.88
C VAL A 39 -16.96 -4.14 2.14
N SER A 40 -16.66 -3.32 3.15
CA SER A 40 -17.39 -2.08 3.44
C SER A 40 -16.66 -0.90 2.81
N TYR A 41 -17.41 0.11 2.37
CA TYR A 41 -16.86 1.34 1.80
C TYR A 41 -15.84 2.04 2.73
N ILE A 42 -16.07 2.01 4.05
CA ILE A 42 -15.18 2.61 5.07
C ILE A 42 -13.84 1.88 5.13
N ASN A 43 -13.87 0.55 5.08
CA ASN A 43 -12.68 -0.29 5.08
C ASN A 43 -11.84 -0.09 3.82
N LEU A 44 -12.50 0.09 2.68
CA LEU A 44 -11.85 0.36 1.41
C LEU A 44 -11.08 1.69 1.45
N MET A 45 -11.72 2.76 1.94
CA MET A 45 -11.08 4.08 2.06
C MET A 45 -9.88 4.07 3.01
N PHE A 46 -9.98 3.42 4.17
CA PHE A 46 -8.86 3.31 5.10
C PHE A 46 -7.66 2.57 4.50
N THR A 47 -7.92 1.47 3.79
CA THR A 47 -6.85 0.65 3.19
C THR A 47 -6.22 1.36 1.97
N ALA A 48 -7.02 2.10 1.18
CA ALA A 48 -6.50 2.94 0.09
C ALA A 48 -5.62 4.08 0.61
N THR A 49 -6.00 4.69 1.74
CA THR A 49 -5.20 5.75 2.38
C THR A 49 -3.85 5.22 2.87
N LEU A 50 -3.78 3.95 3.33
CA LEU A 50 -2.49 3.32 3.70
C LEU A 50 -1.52 3.25 2.51
N ILE A 51 -2.02 2.88 1.32
CA ILE A 51 -1.19 2.83 0.11
C ILE A 51 -0.73 4.23 -0.29
N ASN A 52 -1.64 5.21 -0.28
CA ASN A 52 -1.28 6.59 -0.62
C ASN A 52 -0.24 7.18 0.35
N ASN A 53 -0.40 6.91 1.65
CA ASN A 53 0.58 7.33 2.66
C ASN A 53 1.94 6.66 2.45
N PHE A 54 1.98 5.40 2.03
CA PHE A 54 3.21 4.71 1.66
C PHE A 54 3.89 5.40 0.47
N VAL A 55 3.15 5.69 -0.62
CA VAL A 55 3.69 6.34 -1.82
C VAL A 55 4.26 7.73 -1.48
N ASN A 56 3.52 8.50 -0.68
CA ASN A 56 3.95 9.82 -0.21
C ASN A 56 5.20 9.73 0.68
N SER A 57 5.26 8.75 1.58
CA SER A 57 6.41 8.51 2.45
C SER A 57 7.65 8.13 1.64
N LEU A 58 7.51 7.26 0.64
CA LEU A 58 8.61 6.83 -0.21
C LEU A 58 9.16 7.98 -1.07
N SER A 59 8.29 8.85 -1.57
CA SER A 59 8.68 10.02 -2.35
C SER A 59 9.39 11.08 -1.49
N ASN A 60 9.01 11.21 -0.21
CA ASN A 60 9.54 12.22 0.70
C ASN A 60 10.78 11.80 1.50
N VAL A 61 11.35 10.60 1.31
CA VAL A 61 12.55 10.15 2.05
C VAL A 61 13.68 11.17 1.97
N ASN A 62 13.95 11.69 0.76
CA ASN A 62 15.06 12.63 0.57
C ASN A 62 14.82 13.96 1.27
N GLU A 63 13.59 14.45 1.34
CA GLU A 63 13.26 15.72 1.99
C GLU A 63 13.34 15.63 3.52
N VAL A 64 12.87 14.51 4.08
CA VAL A 64 12.92 14.24 5.51
C VAL A 64 14.37 14.23 6.02
N PHE A 65 15.30 13.63 5.25
CA PHE A 65 16.70 13.53 5.65
C PHE A 65 17.59 14.72 5.26
N LYS A 66 17.13 15.64 4.39
CA LYS A 66 17.85 16.89 4.06
C LYS A 66 18.12 17.78 5.28
N LYS A 67 17.30 17.66 6.33
CA LYS A 67 17.44 18.45 7.57
C LYS A 67 18.60 17.99 8.46
N TYR A 68 19.15 16.79 8.22
CA TYR A 68 20.13 16.15 9.10
C TYR A 68 21.57 16.12 8.55
N THR A 69 21.90 16.95 7.56
CA THR A 69 23.22 16.99 6.87
C THR A 69 24.42 17.22 7.79
N SER A 70 24.22 17.71 9.02
CA SER A 70 25.28 17.90 10.03
C SER A 70 25.72 16.61 10.75
N ILE A 71 25.12 15.46 10.42
CA ILE A 71 25.43 14.14 10.98
C ILE A 71 26.30 13.35 9.99
N ASP A 72 27.11 12.41 10.48
CA ASP A 72 27.90 11.50 9.65
C ASP A 72 27.06 10.83 8.55
N LYS A 73 27.61 10.82 7.33
CA LYS A 73 26.94 10.26 6.14
C LYS A 73 26.57 8.79 6.31
N SER A 74 27.39 8.01 7.02
CA SER A 74 27.15 6.60 7.32
C SER A 74 25.89 6.40 8.17
N THR A 75 25.72 7.20 9.21
CA THR A 75 24.54 7.18 10.09
C THR A 75 23.29 7.62 9.34
N ILE A 76 23.37 8.61 8.45
CA ILE A 76 22.22 9.02 7.63
C ILE A 76 21.80 7.89 6.68
N LEU A 77 22.75 7.16 6.09
CA LEU A 77 22.43 6.00 5.25
C LEU A 77 21.71 4.91 6.03
N ILE A 78 22.14 4.59 7.25
CA ILE A 78 21.47 3.57 8.08
C ILE A 78 20.03 3.99 8.39
N LEU A 79 19.81 5.26 8.71
CA LEU A 79 18.47 5.79 9.01
C LEU A 79 17.55 5.77 7.78
N LYS A 80 18.07 6.03 6.58
CA LYS A 80 17.32 5.91 5.33
C LYS A 80 16.86 4.48 5.08
N VAL A 81 17.73 3.49 5.32
CA VAL A 81 17.39 2.07 5.17
C VAL A 81 16.31 1.67 6.17
N VAL A 82 16.41 2.09 7.43
CA VAL A 82 15.39 1.83 8.45
C VAL A 82 14.03 2.42 8.03
N TYR A 83 14.01 3.65 7.51
CA TYR A 83 12.79 4.28 7.01
C TYR A 83 12.16 3.50 5.84
N LEU A 84 12.99 2.99 4.93
CA LEU A 84 12.53 2.20 3.79
C LEU A 84 11.88 0.88 4.24
N ILE A 85 12.52 0.16 5.18
CA ILE A 85 12.00 -1.09 5.75
C ILE A 85 10.64 -0.85 6.41
N ALA A 86 10.52 0.23 7.19
CA ALA A 86 9.26 0.65 7.79
C ALA A 86 8.15 0.88 6.75
N CYS A 87 8.45 1.58 5.66
CA CYS A 87 7.50 1.81 4.57
C CYS A 87 7.08 0.50 3.89
N CYS A 88 8.05 -0.40 3.62
CA CYS A 88 7.75 -1.72 3.05
C CYS A 88 6.86 -2.57 3.95
N GLY A 89 7.05 -2.52 5.27
CA GLY A 89 6.18 -3.20 6.23
C GLY A 89 4.72 -2.73 6.17
N ILE A 90 4.51 -1.42 6.05
CA ILE A 90 3.16 -0.82 5.91
C ILE A 90 2.50 -1.26 4.61
N LEU A 91 3.24 -1.25 3.49
CA LEU A 91 2.74 -1.75 2.21
C LEU A 91 2.36 -3.23 2.28
N GLY A 92 3.18 -4.07 2.91
CA GLY A 92 2.89 -5.50 3.06
C GLY A 92 1.57 -5.76 3.79
N ILE A 93 1.30 -5.01 4.87
CA ILE A 93 0.06 -5.12 5.64
C ILE A 93 -1.14 -4.64 4.82
N ALA A 94 -0.99 -3.54 4.07
CA ALA A 94 -2.04 -3.04 3.20
C ALA A 94 -2.40 -4.08 2.12
N VAL A 95 -1.42 -4.61 1.39
CA VAL A 95 -1.61 -5.62 0.33
C VAL A 95 -2.27 -6.88 0.88
N TYR A 96 -1.84 -7.35 2.06
CA TYR A 96 -2.45 -8.49 2.73
C TYR A 96 -3.95 -8.25 3.02
N LYS A 97 -4.30 -7.08 3.55
CA LYS A 97 -5.69 -6.72 3.84
C LYS A 97 -6.54 -6.63 2.56
N PHE A 98 -6.01 -6.02 1.50
CA PHE A 98 -6.66 -5.95 0.19
C PHE A 98 -6.95 -7.35 -0.40
N SER A 99 -6.00 -8.27 -0.26
CA SER A 99 -6.19 -9.68 -0.68
C SER A 99 -7.31 -10.36 0.10
N LYS A 100 -7.39 -10.13 1.42
CA LYS A 100 -8.47 -10.67 2.26
C LYS A 100 -9.85 -10.10 1.92
N MET A 101 -9.93 -8.86 1.46
CA MET A 101 -11.17 -8.23 1.01
C MET A 101 -11.65 -8.74 -0.37
N GLY A 102 -10.79 -9.35 -1.19
CA GLY A 102 -11.19 -9.87 -2.51
C GLY A 102 -11.38 -8.82 -3.59
N ILE A 103 -10.67 -7.70 -3.45
CA ILE A 103 -10.71 -6.56 -4.39
C ILE A 103 -9.52 -6.57 -5.37
N LEU A 104 -8.49 -7.39 -5.11
CA LEU A 104 -7.50 -7.68 -6.13
C LEU A 104 -8.05 -8.79 -7.05
N PRO A 105 -7.86 -8.66 -8.38
CA PRO A 105 -8.16 -9.72 -9.33
C PRO A 105 -7.18 -10.89 -9.10
N ASN A 106 -7.50 -11.72 -8.12
CA ASN A 106 -6.67 -12.83 -7.66
C ASN A 106 -7.48 -14.12 -7.50
N ARG A 107 -8.82 -14.04 -7.62
CA ARG A 107 -9.68 -15.23 -7.60
C ARG A 107 -10.07 -15.60 -9.02
N ASP A 108 -10.15 -16.89 -9.30
CA ASP A 108 -10.64 -17.40 -10.59
C ASP A 108 -12.06 -16.89 -10.91
N SER A 109 -12.86 -16.58 -9.88
CA SER A 109 -14.17 -15.93 -9.99
C SER A 109 -14.12 -14.58 -10.70
N ASP A 110 -13.01 -13.87 -10.61
CA ASP A 110 -12.83 -12.55 -11.22
C ASP A 110 -12.59 -12.68 -12.74
N PHE A 111 -12.15 -13.85 -13.21
CA PHE A 111 -11.86 -14.15 -14.62
C PHE A 111 -12.94 -15.00 -15.32
N LEU A 112 -13.76 -15.72 -14.54
CA LEU A 112 -14.95 -16.46 -14.99
C LEU A 112 -15.92 -15.65 -15.90
N PRO A 113 -16.24 -14.37 -15.64
CA PRO A 113 -17.12 -13.61 -16.54
C PRO A 113 -16.53 -13.39 -17.94
N SER A 114 -15.20 -13.35 -18.08
CA SER A 114 -14.55 -13.21 -19.39
C SER A 114 -14.71 -14.46 -20.26
N LEU A 115 -14.74 -15.64 -19.63
CA LEU A 115 -14.89 -16.93 -20.30
C LEU A 115 -16.35 -17.21 -20.68
N SER A 116 -17.31 -16.87 -19.82
CA SER A 116 -18.74 -17.13 -20.05
C SER A 116 -19.36 -16.25 -21.14
N GLN A 117 -18.91 -15.00 -21.29
CA GLN A 117 -19.39 -14.08 -22.34
C GLN A 117 -19.09 -14.59 -23.76
N ARG A 118 -17.98 -15.33 -23.96
CA ARG A 118 -17.66 -15.89 -25.29
C ARG A 118 -18.61 -17.00 -25.73
N MET A 119 -19.13 -17.80 -24.79
CA MET A 119 -20.07 -18.88 -25.10
C MET A 119 -21.46 -18.33 -25.47
N VAL A 120 -21.92 -17.26 -24.82
CA VAL A 120 -23.23 -16.64 -25.09
C VAL A 120 -23.24 -15.93 -26.45
N CYS A 121 -22.17 -15.21 -26.83
CA CYS A 121 -22.08 -14.58 -28.15
C CYS A 121 -21.98 -15.61 -29.30
N PHE A 122 -21.29 -16.74 -29.10
CA PHE A 122 -21.21 -17.81 -30.11
C PHE A 122 -22.58 -18.49 -30.31
N PHE A 123 -23.32 -18.74 -29.23
CA PHE A 123 -24.65 -19.34 -29.29
C PHE A 123 -25.69 -18.41 -29.92
N LEU A 124 -25.65 -17.10 -29.60
CA LEU A 124 -26.50 -16.09 -30.24
C LEU A 124 -26.18 -15.91 -31.73
N PHE A 125 -24.92 -16.00 -32.14
CA PHE A 125 -24.53 -15.92 -33.55
C PHE A 125 -25.05 -17.12 -34.35
N ILE A 126 -25.01 -18.34 -33.79
CA ILE A 126 -25.59 -19.53 -34.40
C ILE A 126 -27.12 -19.44 -34.49
N LEU A 127 -27.80 -18.96 -33.43
CA LEU A 127 -29.26 -18.78 -33.48
C LEU A 127 -29.68 -17.74 -34.53
N SER A 128 -28.95 -16.62 -34.64
CA SER A 128 -29.26 -15.59 -35.63
C SER A 128 -28.98 -16.06 -37.07
N CYS A 129 -27.99 -16.94 -37.28
CA CYS A 129 -27.78 -17.62 -38.56
C CYS A 129 -28.84 -18.69 -38.86
N TYR A 130 -29.32 -19.42 -37.84
CA TYR A 130 -30.35 -20.45 -38.01
C TYR A 130 -31.71 -19.86 -38.41
N SER A 131 -32.11 -18.72 -37.82
CA SER A 131 -33.33 -18.01 -38.24
C SER A 131 -33.25 -17.41 -39.66
N PHE A 132 -32.05 -17.11 -40.18
CA PHE A 132 -31.88 -16.60 -41.54
C PHE A 132 -31.95 -17.67 -42.63
N SER A 133 -31.71 -18.95 -42.29
CA SER A 133 -31.74 -20.05 -43.26
C SER A 133 -33.12 -20.67 -43.48
N TYR A 134 -34.15 -20.25 -42.72
CA TYR A 134 -35.52 -20.78 -42.74
C TYR A 134 -36.58 -19.76 -43.23
N THR A 135 -36.17 -18.59 -43.75
CA THR A 135 -37.02 -17.62 -44.47
C THR A 135 -36.54 -17.52 -45.91
#